data_AF-A0A7K3RVJ2-F1
#
_entry.id   AF-A0A7K3RVJ2-F1
#
_cell.length_a   1.000
_cell.length_b   1.000
_cell.length_c   1.000
_cell.angle_alpha   90.00
_cell.angle_beta   90.00
_cell.angle_gamma   90.00
#
_symmetry.space_group_name_H-M   'P 1'
#
loop_
_entity.id
_entity.type
_entity.pdbx_description
1 polymer ?
#
loop_
_entity_poly.entity_id
_entity_poly.type
_entity_poly.pdbx_seq_one_letter_code
_entity_poly.pdbx_strand_id
1 'polypeptide(L)'
;MSLPADQGTEARAGTAVAVTGIGLVTPAGADEHSFWEGLCSGRSTARRIEELAGLPVDFACPVDGIDLDAAVGGRSVWRMARFVKLALVAARQAVADAGLDPARWDGARVGVVLGVGV
;
A
#
# COMPACT_ATOMS: atom_id res chain seq x y z
N MET A 1 -30.76 -47.18 -9.03
CA MET A 1 -30.99 -45.74 -8.82
C MET A 1 -29.66 -45.15 -8.39
N SER A 2 -28.80 -44.86 -9.36
CA SER A 2 -27.44 -44.35 -9.16
C SER A 2 -27.46 -42.84 -9.35
N LEU A 3 -26.98 -42.10 -8.35
CA LEU A 3 -26.76 -40.67 -8.46
C LEU A 3 -25.66 -40.41 -9.50
N PRO A 4 -25.81 -39.42 -10.40
CA PRO A 4 -24.71 -39.03 -11.28
C PRO A 4 -23.61 -38.39 -10.43
N ALA A 5 -22.36 -38.70 -10.81
CA ALA A 5 -21.15 -38.15 -10.20
C ALA A 5 -21.19 -36.62 -10.19
N ASP A 6 -20.81 -36.06 -9.05
CA ASP A 6 -20.42 -34.66 -8.88
C ASP A 6 -19.28 -34.35 -9.86
N GLN A 7 -19.64 -33.77 -11.01
CA GLN A 7 -18.67 -33.21 -11.93
C GLN A 7 -18.16 -31.93 -11.28
N GLY A 8 -17.07 -32.09 -10.53
CA GLY A 8 -16.31 -31.02 -9.92
C GLY A 8 -16.10 -29.89 -10.93
N THR A 9 -16.39 -28.68 -10.48
CA THR A 9 -16.23 -27.43 -11.23
C THR A 9 -14.76 -27.25 -11.58
N GLU A 10 -14.28 -27.82 -12.68
CA GLU A 10 -12.95 -27.51 -13.22
C GLU A 10 -12.81 -26.00 -13.34
N ALA A 11 -12.13 -25.40 -12.36
CA ALA A 11 -11.75 -24.02 -12.40
C ALA A 11 -10.89 -23.87 -13.65
N ARG A 12 -11.37 -23.06 -14.60
CA ARG A 12 -10.60 -22.73 -15.81
C ARG A 12 -9.18 -22.44 -15.39
N ALA A 13 -8.22 -23.16 -15.96
CA ALA A 13 -6.79 -22.95 -15.73
C ALA A 13 -6.39 -21.56 -16.27
N GLY A 14 -6.76 -20.52 -15.53
CA GLY A 14 -6.24 -19.18 -15.69
C GLY A 14 -4.79 -19.15 -15.20
N THR A 15 -4.01 -18.23 -15.76
CA THR A 15 -2.64 -17.98 -15.30
C THR A 15 -2.61 -17.83 -13.79
N ALA A 16 -1.81 -18.63 -13.10
CA ALA A 16 -1.63 -18.50 -11.65
C ALA A 16 -1.03 -17.12 -11.35
N VAL A 17 -1.67 -16.41 -10.42
CA VAL A 17 -1.25 -15.08 -9.96
C VAL A 17 -0.76 -15.21 -8.53
N ALA A 18 0.38 -14.57 -8.23
CA ALA A 18 0.95 -14.53 -6.89
C ALA A 18 1.23 -13.07 -6.48
N VAL A 19 1.18 -12.81 -5.18
CA VAL A 19 1.70 -11.58 -4.59
C VAL A 19 3.17 -11.83 -4.30
N THR A 20 4.06 -11.08 -4.95
CA THR A 20 5.51 -11.25 -4.82
C THR A 20 6.18 -10.15 -4.00
N GLY A 21 5.50 -9.02 -3.77
CA GLY A 21 6.00 -7.99 -2.88
C GLY A 21 4.89 -7.10 -2.35
N ILE A 22 5.11 -6.54 -1.16
CA ILE A 22 4.20 -5.65 -0.46
C ILE A 22 4.91 -4.36 -0.07
N GLY A 23 4.13 -3.28 0.00
CA GLY A 23 4.63 -1.97 0.36
C GLY A 23 3.49 -1.13 0.88
N LEU A 24 3.74 -0.44 1.98
CA LEU A 24 2.67 0.15 2.77
C LEU A 24 3.20 1.27 3.65
N VAL A 25 2.46 2.38 3.63
CA VAL A 25 2.75 3.57 4.41
C VAL A 25 1.49 3.94 5.15
N THR A 26 1.50 3.72 6.46
CA THR A 26 0.30 3.75 7.31
C THR A 26 0.58 4.47 8.63
N PRO A 27 -0.46 4.85 9.40
CA PRO A 27 -0.28 5.36 10.77
C PRO A 27 0.37 4.36 11.73
N ALA A 28 0.28 3.06 11.44
CA ALA A 28 0.85 2.00 12.28
C ALA A 28 2.29 1.65 11.92
N GLY A 29 2.83 2.20 10.83
CA GLY A 29 4.17 1.91 10.33
C GLY A 29 4.33 2.34 8.87
N ALA A 30 5.54 2.77 8.53
CA ALA A 30 5.87 3.33 7.21
C ALA A 30 6.55 2.32 6.28
N ASP A 31 6.73 1.09 6.72
CA ASP A 31 7.24 -0.06 5.98
C ASP A 31 6.61 -1.36 6.51
N GLU A 32 6.87 -2.49 5.85
CA GLU A 32 6.32 -3.80 6.23
C GLU A 32 6.57 -4.16 7.70
N HIS A 33 7.82 -4.05 8.15
CA HIS A 33 8.22 -4.50 9.47
C HIS A 33 7.56 -3.65 10.57
N SER A 34 7.69 -2.33 10.48
CA SER A 34 7.10 -1.40 11.43
C SER A 34 5.58 -1.49 11.45
N PHE A 35 4.95 -1.68 10.28
CA PHE A 35 3.51 -1.89 10.19
C PHE A 35 3.08 -3.19 10.87
N TRP A 36 3.76 -4.30 10.61
CA TRP A 36 3.41 -5.59 11.20
C TRP A 36 3.55 -5.56 12.72
N GLU A 37 4.65 -5.00 13.23
CA GLU A 37 4.85 -4.79 14.66
C GLU A 37 3.74 -3.90 15.26
N GLY A 38 3.45 -2.77 14.61
CA GLY A 38 2.40 -1.84 15.01
C GLY A 38 1.03 -2.52 15.07
N LEU A 39 0.67 -3.26 14.03
CA LEU A 39 -0.59 -4.00 13.92
C LEU A 39 -0.71 -5.07 15.01
N CYS A 40 0.30 -5.93 15.16
CA CYS A 40 0.30 -7.00 16.17
C CYS A 40 0.30 -6.46 17.60
N SER A 41 0.83 -5.25 17.83
CA SER A 41 0.81 -4.63 19.15
C SER A 41 -0.57 -4.17 19.61
N GLY A 42 -1.54 -4.03 18.69
CA GLY A 42 -2.89 -3.56 18.98
C GLY A 42 -2.96 -2.12 19.51
N ARG A 43 -1.87 -1.34 19.41
CA ARG A 43 -1.83 0.06 19.86
C ARG A 43 -2.61 0.95 18.91
N SER A 44 -3.48 1.80 19.47
CA SER A 44 -4.20 2.81 18.69
C SER A 44 -3.24 3.86 18.15
N THR A 45 -3.42 4.22 16.88
CA THR A 45 -2.69 5.32 16.21
C THR A 45 -3.46 6.64 16.26
N ALA A 46 -4.67 6.64 16.83
CA ALA A 46 -5.50 7.82 16.90
C ALA A 46 -4.96 8.79 17.96
N ARG A 47 -4.83 10.06 17.60
CA ARG A 47 -4.48 11.14 18.52
C ARG A 47 -5.21 12.43 18.18
N ARG A 48 -5.29 13.34 19.15
CA ARG A 48 -5.73 14.73 18.91
C ARG A 48 -4.75 15.41 17.97
N ILE A 49 -5.28 16.27 17.10
CA ILE A 49 -4.53 17.04 16.12
C ILE A 49 -4.73 18.51 16.45
N GLU A 50 -3.66 19.23 16.80
CA GLU A 50 -3.76 20.64 17.18
C GLU A 50 -4.43 21.50 16.12
N GLU A 51 -4.18 21.22 14.83
CA GLU A 51 -4.78 21.93 13.70
C GLU A 51 -6.30 21.74 13.58
N LEU A 52 -6.85 20.70 14.21
CA LEU A 52 -8.28 20.41 14.22
C LEU A 52 -8.98 20.87 15.50
N ALA A 53 -8.25 21.53 16.42
CA ALA A 53 -8.81 21.97 17.69
C ALA A 53 -10.05 22.86 17.49
N GLY A 54 -11.14 22.53 18.21
CA GLY A 54 -12.41 23.26 18.14
C GLY A 54 -13.37 22.78 17.05
N LEU A 55 -12.98 21.81 16.21
CA LEU A 55 -13.89 21.13 15.28
C LEU A 55 -14.68 20.00 15.97
N PRO A 56 -15.84 19.58 15.42
CA PRO A 56 -16.60 18.44 15.96
C PRO A 56 -15.82 17.12 16.03
N VAL A 57 -14.81 16.97 15.16
CA VAL A 57 -13.84 15.87 15.16
C VAL A 57 -12.45 16.50 15.11
N ASP A 58 -11.67 16.28 16.16
CA ASP A 58 -10.35 16.89 16.36
C ASP A 58 -9.24 15.86 16.59
N PHE A 59 -9.50 14.62 16.19
CA PHE A 59 -8.54 13.53 16.24
C PHE A 59 -8.42 12.86 14.86
N ALA A 60 -7.25 12.27 14.60
CA ALA A 60 -6.98 11.53 13.37
C ALA A 60 -5.95 10.43 13.63
N CYS A 61 -5.67 9.64 12.59
CA CYS A 61 -4.54 8.72 12.52
C CYS A 61 -3.59 9.21 11.42
N PRO A 62 -2.68 10.15 11.69
CA PRO A 62 -1.70 10.64 10.71
C PRO A 62 -0.67 9.58 10.40
N VAL A 63 -0.09 9.67 9.20
CA VAL A 63 1.18 8.98 8.90
C VAL A 63 2.29 9.95 9.30
N ASP A 64 3.12 9.55 10.27
CA ASP A 64 4.23 10.34 10.79
C ASP A 64 5.56 9.59 10.68
N GLY A 65 6.66 10.25 11.03
CA GLY A 65 7.99 9.65 11.05
C GLY A 65 8.62 9.46 9.67
N ILE A 66 7.94 9.89 8.61
CA ILE A 66 8.44 9.85 7.24
C ILE A 66 8.37 11.24 6.60
N ASP A 67 9.52 11.72 6.12
CA ASP A 67 9.58 12.85 5.20
C ASP A 67 9.23 12.35 3.79
N LEU A 68 7.98 12.57 3.39
CA LEU A 68 7.48 12.15 2.08
C LEU A 68 8.18 12.86 0.92
N ASP A 69 8.69 14.08 1.13
CA ASP A 69 9.36 14.84 0.07
C ASP A 69 10.76 14.28 -0.17
N ALA A 70 11.48 13.98 0.91
CA ALA A 70 12.76 13.28 0.84
C ALA A 70 12.60 11.85 0.28
N ALA A 71 11.58 11.11 0.72
CA ALA A 71 11.34 9.73 0.30
C ALA A 71 10.94 9.61 -1.19
N VAL A 72 10.18 10.59 -1.71
CA VAL A 72 9.84 10.64 -3.14
C VAL A 72 11.02 11.17 -3.97
N GLY A 73 11.63 12.28 -3.51
CA GLY A 73 12.73 12.95 -4.19
C GLY A 73 12.34 13.64 -5.52
N GLY A 74 13.28 14.40 -6.07
CA GLY A 74 13.15 15.02 -7.39
C GLY A 74 12.54 16.43 -7.39
N ARG A 75 12.78 17.16 -8.48
CA ARG A 75 12.48 18.61 -8.59
C ARG A 75 10.99 18.97 -8.53
N SER A 76 10.10 18.03 -8.82
CA SER A 76 8.65 18.25 -8.87
C SER A 76 7.90 17.75 -7.64
N VAL A 77 8.60 17.24 -6.61
CA VAL A 77 7.96 16.62 -5.44
C VAL A 77 7.01 17.57 -4.70
N TRP A 78 7.36 18.85 -4.63
CA TRP A 78 6.55 19.89 -3.99
C TRP A 78 5.18 20.08 -4.66
N ARG A 79 5.03 19.69 -5.94
CA ARG A 79 3.76 19.77 -6.69
C ARG A 79 2.86 18.55 -6.52
N MET A 80 3.36 17.47 -5.91
CA MET A 80 2.59 16.24 -5.71
C MET A 80 1.66 16.38 -4.51
N ALA A 81 0.40 15.97 -4.68
CA ALA A 81 -0.51 15.82 -3.56
C ALA A 81 0.01 14.77 -2.58
N ARG A 82 -0.27 14.94 -1.28
CA ARG A 82 0.20 14.03 -0.22
C ARG A 82 -0.13 12.55 -0.49
N PHE A 83 -1.34 12.26 -0.98
CA PHE A 83 -1.75 10.88 -1.29
C PHE A 83 -0.92 10.25 -2.42
N VAL A 84 -0.49 11.05 -3.41
CA VAL A 84 0.39 10.57 -4.50
C VAL A 84 1.75 10.20 -3.94
N LYS A 85 2.28 11.01 -3.01
CA LYS A 85 3.57 10.72 -2.36
C LYS A 85 3.51 9.41 -1.56
N LEU A 86 2.45 9.23 -0.77
CA LEU A 86 2.20 7.98 -0.03
C LEU A 86 2.13 6.78 -0.96
N ALA A 87 1.32 6.86 -2.03
CA ALA A 87 1.17 5.79 -3.00
C ALA A 87 2.50 5.45 -3.70
N LEU A 88 3.29 6.46 -4.06
CA LEU A 88 4.57 6.26 -4.73
C LEU A 88 5.62 5.61 -3.81
N VAL A 89 5.68 6.01 -2.55
CA VAL A 89 6.58 5.38 -1.56
C VAL A 89 6.19 3.92 -1.35
N ALA A 90 4.90 3.63 -1.11
CA ALA A 90 4.40 2.27 -0.96
C ALA A 90 4.65 1.40 -2.21
N ALA A 91 4.42 1.94 -3.41
CA ALA A 91 4.68 1.22 -4.66
C ALA A 91 6.18 0.89 -4.84
N ARG A 92 7.08 1.81 -4.47
CA ARG A 92 8.54 1.56 -4.51
C ARG A 92 8.96 0.47 -3.53
N GLN A 93 8.39 0.45 -2.32
CA GLN A 93 8.61 -0.63 -1.35
C GLN A 93 8.16 -1.97 -1.92
N ALA A 94 6.95 -2.04 -2.49
CA ALA A 94 6.42 -3.29 -3.05
C ALA A 94 7.25 -3.84 -4.21
N VAL A 95 7.75 -2.97 -5.09
CA VAL A 95 8.63 -3.37 -6.19
C VAL A 95 9.98 -3.88 -5.67
N ALA A 96 10.54 -3.21 -4.67
CA ALA A 96 11.81 -3.61 -4.05
C ALA A 96 11.68 -4.93 -3.29
N ASP A 97 10.60 -5.12 -2.53
CA ASP A 97 10.29 -6.35 -1.80
C ASP A 97 10.11 -7.54 -2.76
N ALA A 98 9.49 -7.30 -3.92
CA ALA A 98 9.39 -8.30 -4.99
C ALA A 98 10.74 -8.67 -5.64
N GLY A 99 11.83 -8.00 -5.28
CA GLY A 99 13.15 -8.20 -5.89
C GLY A 99 13.20 -7.79 -7.36
N LEU A 100 12.28 -6.93 -7.82
CA LEU A 100 12.19 -6.50 -9.21
C LEU A 100 13.03 -5.24 -9.43
N ASP A 101 13.81 -5.23 -10.52
CA ASP A 101 14.59 -4.08 -10.96
C ASP A 101 13.90 -3.41 -12.15
N PRO A 102 13.36 -2.19 -12.01
CA PRO A 102 12.71 -1.48 -13.10
C PRO A 102 13.60 -1.20 -14.31
N ALA A 103 14.93 -1.27 -14.16
CA ALA A 103 15.86 -1.12 -15.27
C ALA A 103 15.99 -2.39 -16.13
N ARG A 104 15.47 -3.53 -15.67
CA ARG A 104 15.67 -4.85 -16.31
C ARG A 104 14.39 -5.47 -16.86
N TRP A 105 13.21 -5.03 -16.43
CA TRP A 105 11.95 -5.59 -16.91
C TRP A 105 11.51 -5.00 -18.26
N ASP A 106 10.61 -5.71 -18.96
CA ASP A 106 9.89 -5.15 -20.09
C ASP A 106 8.71 -4.30 -19.58
N GLY A 107 8.84 -2.98 -19.69
CA GLY A 107 7.80 -2.03 -19.25
C GLY A 107 6.45 -2.21 -19.96
N ALA A 108 6.42 -2.77 -21.17
CA ALA A 108 5.17 -3.06 -21.88
C ALA A 108 4.36 -4.20 -21.23
N ARG A 109 4.99 -4.95 -20.32
CA ARG A 109 4.39 -6.05 -19.55
C ARG A 109 4.01 -5.65 -18.13
N VAL A 110 4.23 -4.39 -17.74
CA VAL A 110 3.95 -3.87 -16.40
C VAL A 110 2.73 -2.96 -16.45
N GLY A 111 1.68 -3.35 -15.72
CA GLY A 111 0.49 -2.54 -15.52
C GLY A 111 0.47 -1.91 -14.13
N VAL A 112 -0.11 -0.71 -14.02
CA VAL A 112 -0.39 -0.06 -12.74
C VAL A 112 -1.89 0.17 -12.64
N VAL A 113 -2.50 -0.30 -11.56
CA VAL A 113 -3.90 -0.03 -11.21
C VAL A 113 -3.90 0.64 -9.85
N LEU A 114 -4.40 1.87 -9.80
CA LEU A 114 -4.46 2.68 -8.58
C LEU A 114 -5.90 3.10 -8.31
N GLY A 115 -6.43 2.71 -7.15
CA GLY A 115 -7.69 3.20 -6.63
C GLY A 115 -7.47 4.43 -5.74
N VAL A 116 -8.32 5.45 -5.88
CA VAL A 116 -8.26 6.66 -5.05
C VAL A 116 -9.68 7.03 -4.62
N GLY A 117 -9.87 7.29 -3.33
CA GLY A 117 -11.06 7.95 -2.79
C GLY A 117 -10.69 9.39 -2.43
N VAL A 118 -11.49 10.35 -2.90
CA VAL A 118 -11.34 11.78 -2.61
C VAL A 118 -12.53 12.31 -1.84
#